data_AF-A0A7M2A9H4-F1
#
_entry.id   AF-A0A7M2A9H4-F1
#
_cell.length_a   1.000
_cell.length_b   1.000
_cell.length_c   1.000
_cell.angle_alpha   90.00
_cell.angle_beta   90.00
_cell.angle_gamma   90.00
#
_symmetry.space_group_name_H-M   'P 1'
#
loop_
_entity.id
_entity.type
_entity.pdbx_description
1 polymer ?
#
loop_
_entity_poly.entity_id
_entity_poly.type
_entity_poly.pdbx_seq_one_letter_code
_entity_poly.pdbx_strand_id
1 'polypeptide(L)'
;MTRTDQEKLEIALSYAPVLMFDQNEPFYPDFVGISVLDRSGPSPSFRREIHFPAEAVQYVIEFAIWWDYEIGHLYEMEHVWVYVGHDGEVVDCEASFHGRVLRGLLKDRVNVVGRHMCLYSQPGKHAFSPIPVVFELLPDLYSAAGANAGCDGLLVNEMFKGYFETNDEINASVRSFLQTKAFVPSMEFEEFLFEPSLFMPWEQLFAMIPERIESRLRELGV
;
A
#
# COMPACT_ATOMS: atom_id res chain seq x y z
N MET A 1 -14.21 20.24 -15.30
CA MET A 1 -15.27 19.47 -14.63
C MET A 1 -14.59 18.45 -13.74
N THR A 2 -15.06 18.27 -12.51
CA THR A 2 -14.52 17.26 -11.60
C THR A 2 -14.99 15.88 -12.05
N ARG A 3 -14.09 14.89 -12.14
CA ARG A 3 -14.47 13.51 -12.49
C ARG A 3 -15.39 12.92 -11.43
N THR A 4 -16.37 12.15 -11.88
CA THR A 4 -17.21 11.30 -11.03
C THR A 4 -16.40 10.15 -10.45
N ASP A 5 -16.89 9.52 -9.38
CA ASP A 5 -16.19 8.41 -8.75
C ASP A 5 -16.10 7.18 -9.65
N GLN A 6 -17.12 6.94 -10.49
CA GLN A 6 -17.09 5.88 -11.49
C GLN A 6 -15.98 6.11 -12.53
N GLU A 7 -15.84 7.35 -13.04
CA GLU A 7 -14.76 7.69 -13.98
C GLU A 7 -13.37 7.55 -13.34
N LYS A 8 -13.23 7.90 -12.05
CA LYS A 8 -11.96 7.73 -11.33
C LYS A 8 -11.59 6.24 -11.18
N LEU A 9 -12.57 5.39 -10.86
CA LEU A 9 -12.35 3.94 -10.75
C LEU A 9 -11.96 3.32 -12.08
N GLU A 10 -12.66 3.67 -13.18
CA GLU A 10 -12.32 3.18 -14.52
C GLU A 10 -10.91 3.59 -14.96
N ILE A 11 -10.51 4.84 -14.65
CA ILE A 11 -9.14 5.30 -14.86
C ILE A 11 -8.18 4.46 -14.02
N ALA A 12 -8.40 4.36 -12.70
CA ALA A 12 -7.47 3.65 -11.82
C ALA A 12 -7.27 2.19 -12.22
N LEU A 13 -8.33 1.46 -12.57
CA LEU A 13 -8.24 0.07 -13.04
C LEU A 13 -7.39 -0.06 -14.32
N SER A 14 -7.37 0.96 -15.18
CA SER A 14 -6.58 0.97 -16.41
C SER A 14 -5.08 1.21 -16.18
N TYR A 15 -4.68 1.64 -14.98
CA TYR A 15 -3.29 1.94 -14.60
C TYR A 15 -2.87 1.24 -13.30
N ALA A 16 -3.68 0.31 -12.79
CA ALA A 16 -3.40 -0.37 -11.52
C ALA A 16 -2.00 -1.03 -11.58
N PRO A 17 -1.16 -0.85 -10.55
CA PRO A 17 0.16 -1.46 -10.52
C PRO A 17 0.04 -2.98 -10.44
N VAL A 18 1.02 -3.69 -11.01
CA VAL A 18 1.23 -5.11 -10.75
C VAL A 18 2.18 -5.21 -9.57
N LEU A 19 1.71 -5.83 -8.50
CA LEU A 19 2.54 -6.04 -7.32
C LEU A 19 3.18 -7.42 -7.38
N MET A 20 4.45 -7.51 -7.02
CA MET A 20 5.20 -8.74 -6.89
C MET A 20 5.35 -9.04 -5.39
N PHE A 21 4.74 -10.11 -4.90
CA PHE A 21 4.84 -10.52 -3.50
C PHE A 21 5.75 -11.74 -3.35
N ASP A 22 6.39 -11.85 -2.19
CA ASP A 22 7.14 -13.06 -1.82
C ASP A 22 6.21 -14.27 -1.81
N GLN A 23 6.66 -15.41 -2.33
CA GLN A 23 5.86 -16.65 -2.34
C GLN A 23 5.42 -17.12 -0.94
N ASN A 24 6.15 -16.72 0.11
CA ASN A 24 5.82 -17.08 1.49
C ASN A 24 4.97 -16.00 2.20
N GLU A 25 4.58 -14.91 1.52
CA GLU A 25 3.81 -13.83 2.10
C GLU A 25 2.42 -14.32 2.59
N PRO A 26 2.10 -14.17 3.89
CA PRO A 26 0.81 -14.59 4.43
C PRO A 26 -0.33 -13.60 4.18
N PHE A 27 -0.04 -12.33 3.85
CA PHE A 27 -1.04 -11.27 3.76
C PHE A 27 -0.99 -10.51 2.43
N TYR A 28 -2.18 -10.30 1.84
CA TYR A 28 -2.38 -9.61 0.57
C TYR A 28 -3.34 -8.44 0.75
N PRO A 29 -3.37 -7.47 -0.17
CA PRO A 29 -4.26 -6.33 -0.08
C PRO A 29 -5.73 -6.73 0.05
N ASP A 30 -6.43 -6.17 1.03
CA ASP A 30 -7.87 -6.34 1.22
C ASP A 30 -8.68 -5.30 0.44
N PHE A 31 -8.17 -4.07 0.32
CA PHE A 31 -8.86 -2.96 -0.36
C PHE A 31 -7.87 -1.98 -1.00
N VAL A 32 -8.36 -1.20 -1.98
CA VAL A 32 -7.61 -0.11 -2.60
C VAL A 32 -8.47 1.14 -2.69
N GLY A 33 -8.06 2.18 -1.97
CA GLY A 33 -8.63 3.52 -2.03
C GLY A 33 -8.04 4.32 -3.17
N ILE A 34 -8.89 4.93 -3.99
CA ILE A 34 -8.48 5.66 -5.20
C ILE A 34 -8.73 7.15 -5.07
N SER A 35 -7.72 7.93 -5.44
CA SER A 35 -7.82 9.36 -5.72
C SER A 35 -7.20 9.71 -7.06
N VAL A 36 -7.80 10.66 -7.80
CA VAL A 36 -7.25 11.18 -9.06
C VAL A 36 -7.07 12.68 -8.93
N LEU A 37 -5.82 13.14 -9.02
CA LEU A 37 -5.41 14.52 -8.84
C LEU A 37 -5.11 15.18 -10.19
N ASP A 38 -5.97 16.10 -10.62
CA ASP A 38 -5.78 16.91 -11.85
C ASP A 38 -4.78 18.07 -11.70
N ARG A 39 -4.32 18.33 -10.47
CA ARG A 39 -3.41 19.42 -10.15
C ARG A 39 -2.54 19.03 -8.98
N SER A 40 -1.36 19.64 -8.89
CA SER A 40 -0.51 19.52 -7.71
C SER A 40 -1.25 19.97 -6.44
N GLY A 41 -0.92 19.34 -5.32
CA GLY A 41 -1.54 19.62 -4.02
C GLY A 41 -1.31 18.49 -3.02
N PRO A 42 -1.98 18.54 -1.86
CA PRO A 42 -1.81 17.54 -0.82
C PRO A 42 -2.33 16.18 -1.29
N SER A 43 -1.61 15.12 -0.91
CA SER A 43 -2.13 13.76 -1.02
C SER A 43 -3.34 13.59 -0.09
N PRO A 44 -4.44 12.98 -0.56
CA PRO A 44 -5.61 12.69 0.27
C PRO A 44 -5.36 11.69 1.40
N SER A 45 -4.47 10.72 1.19
CA SER A 45 -4.26 9.58 2.11
C SER A 45 -2.86 9.49 2.72
N PHE A 46 -1.89 10.28 2.23
CA PHE A 46 -0.53 10.28 2.74
C PHE A 46 -0.08 11.69 3.12
N ARG A 47 0.71 11.83 4.19
CA ARG A 47 1.17 13.14 4.66
C ARG A 47 2.30 13.71 3.77
N ARG A 48 1.95 14.20 2.58
CA ARG A 48 2.85 14.83 1.62
C ARG A 48 2.12 15.80 0.68
N GLU A 49 2.90 16.65 0.03
CA GLU A 49 2.48 17.36 -1.18
C GLU A 49 2.91 16.55 -2.42
N ILE A 50 2.06 16.53 -3.43
CA ILE A 50 2.31 15.94 -4.74
C ILE A 50 2.50 17.08 -5.73
N HIS A 51 3.71 17.21 -6.26
CA HIS A 51 4.08 18.24 -7.22
C HIS A 51 4.38 17.63 -8.59
N PHE A 52 3.81 18.20 -9.64
CA PHE A 52 4.09 17.81 -11.02
C PHE A 52 3.86 18.96 -12.01
N PRO A 53 4.64 19.01 -13.10
CA PRO A 53 4.45 19.96 -14.19
C PRO A 53 3.16 19.63 -14.99
N ALA A 54 2.20 20.56 -15.00
CA ALA A 54 0.90 20.38 -15.67
C ALA A 54 1.02 20.27 -17.20
N GLU A 55 2.12 20.76 -17.78
CA GLU A 55 2.45 20.64 -19.19
C GLU A 55 2.84 19.20 -19.59
N ALA A 56 3.35 18.40 -18.66
CA ALA A 56 3.79 17.02 -18.92
C ALA A 56 2.85 15.97 -18.30
N VAL A 57 2.21 16.29 -17.17
CA VAL A 57 1.32 15.39 -16.43
C VAL A 57 -0.11 15.91 -16.51
N GLN A 58 -1.01 15.07 -17.01
CA GLN A 58 -2.45 15.37 -17.07
C GLN A 58 -3.11 15.15 -15.71
N TYR A 59 -2.77 14.05 -15.02
CA TYR A 59 -3.24 13.74 -13.67
C TYR A 59 -2.32 12.72 -12.98
N VAL A 60 -2.44 12.64 -11.66
CA VAL A 60 -1.82 11.60 -10.83
C VAL A 60 -2.92 10.71 -10.26
N ILE A 61 -2.74 9.40 -10.34
CA ILE A 61 -3.58 8.42 -9.67
C ILE A 61 -2.86 7.98 -8.39
N GLU A 62 -3.53 8.14 -7.27
CA GLU A 62 -3.08 7.66 -5.97
C GLU A 62 -3.85 6.39 -5.63
N PHE A 63 -3.11 5.31 -5.41
CA PHE A 63 -3.58 4.03 -4.91
C PHE A 63 -3.17 3.91 -3.44
N ALA A 64 -4.11 4.06 -2.52
CA ALA A 64 -3.95 3.78 -1.09
C ALA A 64 -4.34 2.33 -0.83
N ILE A 65 -3.36 1.46 -0.67
CA ILE A 65 -3.53 0.01 -0.62
C ILE A 65 -3.58 -0.41 0.84
N TRP A 66 -4.64 -1.11 1.23
CA TRP A 66 -4.93 -1.48 2.60
C TRP A 66 -4.79 -2.99 2.81
N TRP A 67 -4.16 -3.36 3.93
CA TRP A 67 -4.16 -4.71 4.47
C TRP A 67 -4.77 -4.68 5.87
N ASP A 68 -5.51 -5.72 6.22
CA ASP A 68 -5.94 -5.94 7.60
C ASP A 68 -4.79 -6.33 8.52
N TYR A 69 -3.71 -6.89 7.97
CA TYR A 69 -2.53 -7.31 8.71
C TYR A 69 -1.28 -7.15 7.86
N GLU A 70 -0.21 -6.68 8.49
CA GLU A 70 1.16 -6.98 8.08
C GLU A 70 1.84 -7.76 9.22
N ILE A 71 3.04 -8.28 9.00
CA ILE A 71 3.61 -9.25 9.93
C ILE A 71 3.99 -8.66 11.30
N GLY A 72 4.25 -7.37 11.40
CA GLY A 72 4.59 -6.63 12.63
C GLY A 72 3.40 -6.06 13.40
N HIS A 73 2.30 -5.71 12.75
CA HIS A 73 1.13 -5.05 13.32
C HIS A 73 -0.21 -5.33 12.62
N LEU A 74 -1.28 -5.10 13.38
CA LEU A 74 -2.64 -5.05 12.86
C LEU A 74 -2.75 -3.84 11.93
N TYR A 75 -3.19 -4.12 10.70
CA TYR A 75 -3.29 -3.28 9.51
C TYR A 75 -2.01 -2.66 8.96
N GLU A 76 -2.00 -2.40 7.64
CA GLU A 76 -1.00 -1.54 6.97
C GLU A 76 -1.67 -0.75 5.85
N MET A 77 -1.10 0.40 5.52
CA MET A 77 -1.47 1.21 4.37
C MET A 77 -0.23 1.73 3.63
N GLU A 78 0.00 1.18 2.44
CA GLU A 78 1.06 1.59 1.53
C GLU A 78 0.45 2.20 0.26
N HIS A 79 1.26 2.93 -0.51
CA HIS A 79 0.80 3.84 -1.55
C HIS A 79 1.61 3.70 -2.83
N VAL A 80 0.91 3.82 -3.96
CA VAL A 80 1.52 4.00 -5.28
C VAL A 80 0.92 5.23 -5.94
N TRP A 81 1.77 6.09 -6.49
CA TRP A 81 1.39 7.27 -7.25
C TRP A 81 1.83 7.13 -8.69
N VAL A 82 0.86 7.13 -9.61
CA VAL A 82 1.09 6.97 -11.05
C VAL A 82 0.83 8.29 -11.74
N TYR A 83 1.86 8.83 -12.40
CA TYR A 83 1.77 10.11 -13.10
C TYR A 83 1.48 9.82 -14.56
N VAL A 84 0.35 10.31 -15.06
CA VAL A 84 -0.13 10.03 -16.42
C VAL A 84 0.01 11.28 -17.29
N GLY A 85 0.63 11.11 -18.45
CA GLY A 85 0.81 12.17 -19.44
C GLY A 85 -0.46 12.47 -20.25
N HIS A 86 -0.46 13.56 -21.01
CA HIS A 86 -1.59 13.94 -21.87
C HIS A 86 -1.84 12.98 -23.03
N ASP A 87 -0.88 12.12 -23.35
CA ASP A 87 -0.98 11.02 -24.31
C ASP A 87 -1.51 9.72 -23.69
N GLY A 88 -1.73 9.68 -22.38
CA GLY A 88 -2.17 8.49 -21.65
C GLY A 88 -1.05 7.50 -21.35
N GLU A 89 0.21 7.90 -21.53
CA GLU A 89 1.38 7.12 -21.12
C GLU A 89 1.74 7.40 -19.65
N VAL A 90 2.30 6.39 -18.98
CA VAL A 90 2.85 6.58 -17.64
C VAL A 90 4.16 7.34 -17.77
N VAL A 91 4.20 8.57 -17.27
CA VAL A 91 5.40 9.42 -17.34
C VAL A 91 6.31 9.26 -16.13
N ASP A 92 5.74 8.91 -14.99
CA ASP A 92 6.46 8.73 -13.72
C ASP A 92 5.69 7.82 -12.76
N CYS A 93 6.38 7.27 -11.78
CA CYS A 93 5.80 6.49 -10.71
C CYS A 93 6.59 6.69 -9.42
N GLU A 94 5.87 6.81 -8.31
CA GLU A 94 6.41 6.84 -6.96
C GLU A 94 5.68 5.82 -6.10
N ALA A 95 6.35 5.28 -5.10
CA ALA A 95 5.74 4.34 -4.16
C ALA A 95 6.27 4.58 -2.76
N SER A 96 5.47 4.29 -1.74
CA SER A 96 5.88 4.46 -0.35
C SER A 96 6.82 3.34 0.10
N PHE A 97 7.69 3.71 1.05
CA PHE A 97 8.70 2.83 1.61
C PHE A 97 9.00 3.29 3.04
N HIS A 98 8.42 2.63 4.05
CA HIS A 98 8.63 2.93 5.48
C HIS A 98 8.44 4.42 5.83
N GLY A 99 7.30 4.99 5.42
CA GLY A 99 6.99 6.41 5.64
C GLY A 99 7.87 7.38 4.85
N ARG A 100 8.60 6.89 3.85
CA ARG A 100 9.26 7.68 2.81
C ARG A 100 8.64 7.35 1.45
N VAL A 101 9.14 8.02 0.43
CA VAL A 101 8.72 7.81 -0.96
C VAL A 101 9.97 7.47 -1.77
N LEU A 102 9.89 6.39 -2.53
CA LEU A 102 10.86 5.99 -3.53
C LEU A 102 10.31 6.22 -4.94
N ARG A 103 11.22 6.35 -5.90
CA ARG A 103 10.86 6.24 -7.32
C ARG A 103 10.44 4.80 -7.60
N GLY A 104 9.24 4.64 -8.14
CA GLY A 104 8.69 3.36 -8.58
C GLY A 104 8.94 3.08 -10.07
N LEU A 105 9.58 4.01 -10.79
CA LEU A 105 9.88 3.86 -12.21
C LEU A 105 11.39 3.70 -12.43
N LEU A 106 11.78 2.61 -13.09
CA LEU A 106 13.17 2.41 -13.50
C LEU A 106 13.51 3.28 -14.72
N LYS A 107 14.80 3.49 -14.91
CA LYS A 107 15.33 4.13 -16.12
C LYS A 107 14.79 3.40 -17.35
N ASP A 108 14.45 4.17 -18.39
CA ASP A 108 13.92 3.68 -19.65
C ASP A 108 12.58 2.92 -19.51
N ARG A 109 11.92 3.05 -18.35
CA ARG A 109 10.59 2.47 -18.03
C ARG A 109 10.52 0.96 -18.19
N VAL A 110 11.63 0.27 -17.93
CA VAL A 110 11.74 -1.18 -18.16
C VAL A 110 10.84 -2.03 -17.24
N ASN A 111 10.32 -1.46 -16.15
CA ASN A 111 9.33 -2.10 -15.28
C ASN A 111 7.88 -1.66 -15.59
N VAL A 112 7.61 -1.12 -16.78
CA VAL A 112 6.27 -0.79 -17.25
C VAL A 112 5.88 -1.73 -18.38
N VAL A 113 4.73 -2.39 -18.25
CA VAL A 113 4.12 -3.21 -19.29
C VAL A 113 2.79 -2.59 -19.68
N GLY A 114 2.76 -1.95 -20.85
CA GLY A 114 1.61 -1.13 -21.26
C GLY A 114 1.43 0.06 -20.31
N ARG A 115 0.38 0.04 -19.50
CA ARG A 115 0.04 1.08 -18.51
C ARG A 115 0.28 0.65 -17.06
N HIS A 116 0.83 -0.55 -16.86
CA HIS A 116 0.97 -1.18 -15.56
C HIS A 116 2.43 -1.17 -15.10
N MET A 117 2.66 -0.70 -13.88
CA MET A 117 3.98 -0.62 -13.27
C MET A 117 4.16 -1.86 -12.42
N CYS A 118 5.24 -2.60 -12.67
CA CYS A 118 5.66 -3.71 -11.84
C CYS A 118 6.48 -3.17 -10.66
N LEU A 119 5.98 -3.42 -9.45
CA LEU A 119 6.62 -3.07 -8.19
C LEU A 119 6.69 -4.30 -7.30
N TYR A 120 7.78 -4.44 -6.56
CA TYR A 120 7.95 -5.47 -5.55
C TYR A 120 7.49 -4.96 -4.20
N SER A 121 6.78 -5.80 -3.47
CA SER A 121 6.37 -5.57 -2.08
C SER A 121 7.41 -6.20 -1.15
N GLN A 122 7.86 -5.46 -0.14
CA GLN A 122 8.76 -6.01 0.86
C GLN A 122 8.06 -7.15 1.60
N PRO A 123 8.69 -8.33 1.70
CA PRO A 123 8.14 -9.43 2.47
C PRO A 123 7.87 -8.99 3.92
N GLY A 124 6.65 -9.20 4.39
CA GLY A 124 6.22 -8.96 5.76
C GLY A 124 5.79 -7.52 6.07
N LYS A 125 6.59 -6.50 5.70
CA LYS A 125 6.32 -5.07 6.01
C LYS A 125 5.69 -4.24 4.89
N HIS A 126 5.64 -4.78 3.67
CA HIS A 126 4.92 -4.24 2.49
C HIS A 126 5.35 -2.90 1.88
N ALA A 127 6.54 -2.37 2.21
CA ALA A 127 7.15 -1.25 1.48
C ALA A 127 7.42 -1.59 -0.01
N PHE A 128 7.31 -0.61 -0.92
CA PHE A 128 7.43 -0.85 -2.36
C PHE A 128 8.75 -0.43 -3.00
N SER A 129 9.28 -1.26 -3.90
CA SER A 129 10.47 -0.97 -4.68
C SER A 129 10.33 -1.46 -6.12
N PRO A 130 10.85 -0.76 -7.14
CA PRO A 130 10.89 -1.29 -8.50
C PRO A 130 11.92 -2.41 -8.70
N ILE A 131 12.77 -2.68 -7.70
CA ILE A 131 13.79 -3.75 -7.71
C ILE A 131 13.85 -4.45 -6.34
N PRO A 132 13.81 -5.79 -6.28
CA PRO A 132 13.71 -6.53 -5.02
C PRO A 132 15.02 -6.52 -4.21
N VAL A 133 16.17 -6.35 -4.87
CA VAL A 133 17.50 -6.31 -4.22
C VAL A 133 17.63 -5.20 -3.17
N VAL A 134 16.79 -4.16 -3.24
CA VAL A 134 16.74 -3.10 -2.22
C VAL A 134 16.35 -3.67 -0.86
N PHE A 135 15.49 -4.69 -0.81
CA PHE A 135 15.05 -5.29 0.45
C PHE A 135 16.16 -6.07 1.14
N GLU A 136 17.08 -6.67 0.39
CA GLU A 136 18.27 -7.36 0.94
C GLU A 136 19.24 -6.41 1.66
N LEU A 137 19.10 -5.10 1.43
CA LEU A 137 19.88 -4.08 2.13
C LEU A 137 19.27 -3.70 3.49
N LEU A 138 18.06 -4.19 3.79
CA LEU A 138 17.40 -3.93 5.08
C LEU A 138 17.95 -4.89 6.14
N PRO A 139 18.50 -4.37 7.26
CA PRO A 139 19.18 -5.19 8.25
C PRO A 139 18.24 -6.18 8.96
N ASP A 140 16.94 -5.88 8.98
CA ASP A 140 15.92 -6.64 9.69
C ASP A 140 15.06 -7.50 8.78
N LEU A 141 15.31 -7.58 7.46
CA LEU A 141 14.49 -8.30 6.46
C LEU A 141 13.93 -9.62 6.99
N TYR A 142 14.79 -10.53 7.43
CA TYR A 142 14.38 -11.85 7.93
C TYR A 142 13.83 -11.82 9.35
N SER A 143 14.38 -10.97 10.22
CA SER A 143 13.94 -10.91 11.62
C SER A 143 12.55 -10.30 11.78
N ALA A 144 12.20 -9.34 10.93
CA ALA A 144 10.91 -8.67 10.91
C ALA A 144 9.77 -9.65 10.61
N ALA A 145 9.90 -10.43 9.54
CA ALA A 145 8.91 -11.44 9.15
C ALA A 145 8.90 -12.69 10.05
N GLY A 146 9.97 -12.93 10.79
CA GLY A 146 10.14 -14.08 11.66
C GLY A 146 10.04 -13.74 13.15
N ALA A 147 11.19 -13.66 13.81
CA ALA A 147 11.30 -13.57 15.26
C ALA A 147 10.61 -12.33 15.88
N ASN A 148 10.44 -11.26 15.10
CA ASN A 148 9.83 -10.01 15.54
C ASN A 148 8.37 -9.87 15.08
N ALA A 149 7.75 -10.92 14.55
CA ALA A 149 6.34 -10.87 14.14
C ALA A 149 5.45 -10.38 15.30
N GLY A 150 4.58 -9.42 14.99
CA GLY A 150 3.70 -8.79 15.96
C GLY A 150 4.37 -7.87 16.98
N CYS A 151 5.58 -7.35 16.68
CA CYS A 151 6.30 -6.49 17.62
C CYS A 151 5.52 -5.22 17.98
N ASP A 152 4.75 -4.67 17.04
CA ASP A 152 4.14 -3.34 17.15
C ASP A 152 2.65 -3.37 17.54
N GLY A 153 1.99 -4.54 17.52
CA GLY A 153 0.62 -4.69 17.97
C GLY A 153 -0.38 -3.92 17.10
N LEU A 154 -1.23 -3.08 17.68
CA LEU A 154 -2.09 -2.17 16.91
C LEU A 154 -1.45 -0.76 16.85
N LEU A 155 -1.13 -0.31 15.64
CA LEU A 155 -0.62 1.05 15.42
C LEU A 155 -1.74 2.10 15.44
N VAL A 156 -1.58 3.16 16.24
CA VAL A 156 -2.47 4.33 16.21
C VAL A 156 -1.69 5.53 15.69
N ASN A 157 -1.74 5.75 14.37
CA ASN A 157 -1.07 6.89 13.75
C ASN A 157 -1.91 8.18 13.88
N GLU A 158 -1.34 9.33 13.50
CA GLU A 158 -2.03 10.62 13.60
C GLU A 158 -3.30 10.72 12.74
N MET A 159 -3.42 9.94 11.66
CA MET A 159 -4.61 9.93 10.80
C MET A 159 -5.81 9.28 11.51
N PHE A 160 -5.57 8.24 12.30
CA PHE A 160 -6.62 7.49 13.01
C PHE A 160 -6.74 7.83 14.50
N LYS A 161 -6.02 8.86 14.94
CA LYS A 161 -6.10 9.37 16.30
C LYS A 161 -7.53 9.81 16.63
N GLY A 162 -8.12 9.19 17.65
CA GLY A 162 -9.50 9.46 18.08
C GLY A 162 -10.57 8.58 17.41
N TYR A 163 -10.19 7.71 16.47
CA TYR A 163 -11.07 6.67 15.92
C TYR A 163 -11.00 5.38 16.72
N PHE A 164 -9.80 5.00 17.14
CA PHE A 164 -9.54 3.82 17.98
C PHE A 164 -8.29 4.04 18.83
N GLU A 165 -8.12 3.19 19.84
CA GLU A 165 -7.01 3.20 20.77
C GLU A 165 -6.43 1.79 20.89
N THR A 166 -5.21 1.69 21.42
CA THR A 166 -4.58 0.41 21.74
C THR A 166 -4.23 0.33 23.22
N ASN A 167 -4.05 -0.89 23.70
CA ASN A 167 -3.61 -1.20 25.07
C ASN A 167 -2.78 -2.50 25.06
N ASP A 168 -2.26 -2.89 26.23
CA ASP A 168 -1.39 -4.07 26.36
C ASP A 168 -2.10 -5.38 26.00
N GLU A 169 -3.42 -5.49 26.25
CA GLU A 169 -4.21 -6.67 25.91
C GLU A 169 -4.39 -6.81 24.39
N ILE A 170 -4.77 -5.71 23.71
CA ILE A 170 -4.86 -5.66 22.25
C ILE A 170 -3.51 -6.00 21.62
N ASN A 171 -2.43 -5.36 22.08
CA ASN A 171 -1.09 -5.59 21.54
C ASN A 171 -0.63 -7.03 21.74
N ALA A 172 -0.94 -7.65 22.89
CA ALA A 172 -0.61 -9.05 23.16
C ALA A 172 -1.41 -10.03 22.28
N SER A 173 -2.69 -9.75 22.05
CA SER A 173 -3.55 -10.57 21.18
C SER A 173 -3.12 -10.49 19.71
N VAL A 174 -2.87 -9.27 19.21
CA VAL A 174 -2.33 -9.06 17.86
C VAL A 174 -0.98 -9.76 17.70
N ARG A 175 -0.07 -9.58 18.67
CA ARG A 175 1.24 -10.24 18.64
C ARG A 175 1.11 -11.75 18.57
N SER A 176 0.29 -12.33 19.43
CA SER A 176 0.10 -13.79 19.49
C SER A 176 -0.42 -14.33 18.16
N PHE A 177 -1.35 -13.63 17.52
CA PHE A 177 -1.85 -14.00 16.21
C PHE A 177 -0.78 -13.93 15.13
N LEU A 178 -0.07 -12.80 15.02
CA LEU A 178 0.94 -12.59 13.98
C LEU A 178 2.15 -13.53 14.12
N GLN A 179 2.51 -13.92 15.34
CA GLN A 179 3.51 -14.96 15.58
C GLN A 179 3.13 -16.33 15.00
N THR A 180 1.83 -16.64 14.87
CA THR A 180 1.38 -17.87 14.16
C THR A 180 1.53 -17.78 12.65
N LYS A 181 1.78 -16.58 12.12
CA LYS A 181 1.94 -16.26 10.70
C LYS A 181 3.39 -15.93 10.33
N ALA A 182 4.29 -15.94 11.30
CA ALA A 182 5.71 -15.69 11.10
C ALA A 182 6.28 -16.64 10.03
N PHE A 183 7.13 -16.10 9.17
CA PHE A 183 7.69 -16.82 8.03
C PHE A 183 9.13 -16.40 7.73
N VAL A 184 9.77 -17.13 6.82
CA VAL A 184 11.08 -16.78 6.28
C VAL A 184 10.87 -16.31 4.85
N PRO A 185 11.16 -15.03 4.53
CA PRO A 185 11.12 -14.54 3.15
C PRO A 185 11.91 -15.44 2.20
N SER A 186 11.27 -15.86 1.10
CA SER A 186 11.92 -16.65 0.04
C SER A 186 12.79 -15.80 -0.87
N MET A 187 12.45 -14.52 -1.01
CA MET A 187 12.95 -13.59 -2.03
C MET A 187 12.66 -14.07 -3.47
N GLU A 188 11.74 -15.01 -3.62
CA GLU A 188 11.13 -15.38 -4.89
C GLU A 188 9.77 -14.73 -4.97
N PHE A 189 9.51 -14.01 -6.06
CA PHE A 189 8.32 -13.17 -6.17
C PHE A 189 7.36 -13.66 -7.23
N GLU A 190 6.06 -13.56 -6.93
CA GLU A 190 4.95 -13.87 -7.83
C GLU A 190 4.04 -12.66 -8.06
N GLU A 191 3.41 -12.64 -9.23
CA GLU A 191 2.49 -11.57 -9.61
C GLU A 191 1.19 -11.65 -8.82
N PHE A 192 0.81 -10.53 -8.22
CA PHE A 192 -0.50 -10.29 -7.66
C PHE A 192 -1.26 -9.29 -8.54
N LEU A 193 -2.38 -9.74 -9.09
CA LEU A 193 -3.29 -8.91 -9.86
C LEU A 193 -4.47 -8.53 -8.97
N PHE A 194 -4.72 -7.24 -8.83
CA PHE A 194 -5.87 -6.77 -8.08
C PHE A 194 -7.18 -7.15 -8.78
N GLU A 195 -8.10 -7.73 -8.01
CA GLU A 195 -9.48 -7.90 -8.46
C GLU A 195 -10.17 -6.53 -8.50
N PRO A 196 -10.92 -6.19 -9.57
CA PRO A 196 -11.59 -4.89 -9.68
C PRO A 196 -12.53 -4.56 -8.52
N SER A 197 -13.07 -5.58 -7.83
CA SER A 197 -13.95 -5.41 -6.68
C SER A 197 -13.25 -4.88 -5.41
N LEU A 198 -11.91 -4.88 -5.37
CA LEU A 198 -11.15 -4.35 -4.23
C LEU A 198 -11.06 -2.82 -4.25
N PHE A 199 -11.36 -2.19 -5.40
CA PHE A 199 -11.20 -0.76 -5.61
C PHE A 199 -12.43 0.03 -5.19
N MET A 200 -12.20 1.12 -4.47
CA MET A 200 -13.24 2.09 -4.10
C MET A 200 -12.64 3.51 -4.01
N PRO A 201 -13.46 4.57 -4.02
CA PRO A 201 -12.98 5.91 -3.72
C PRO A 201 -12.31 5.96 -2.34
N TRP A 202 -11.22 6.72 -2.20
CA TRP A 202 -10.49 6.85 -0.94
C TRP A 202 -11.40 7.20 0.24
N GLU A 203 -12.35 8.12 0.05
CA GLU A 203 -13.27 8.55 1.10
C GLU A 203 -14.15 7.40 1.64
N GLN A 204 -14.47 6.42 0.79
CA GLN A 204 -15.21 5.23 1.20
C GLN A 204 -14.34 4.29 2.01
N LEU A 205 -13.11 4.00 1.54
CA LEU A 205 -12.16 3.18 2.29
C LEU A 205 -11.86 3.80 3.66
N PHE A 206 -11.55 5.09 3.69
CA PHE A 206 -11.25 5.83 4.91
C PHE A 206 -12.37 5.71 5.96
N ALA A 207 -13.63 5.80 5.52
CA ALA A 207 -14.78 5.64 6.42
C ALA A 207 -14.93 4.20 6.96
N MET A 208 -14.49 3.19 6.22
CA MET A 208 -14.59 1.78 6.61
C MET A 208 -13.47 1.33 7.57
N ILE A 209 -12.31 1.98 7.54
CA ILE A 209 -11.12 1.54 8.31
C ILE A 209 -11.40 1.35 9.82
N PRO A 210 -12.05 2.29 10.53
CA PRO A 210 -12.31 2.11 11.97
C PRO A 210 -13.16 0.87 12.27
N GLU A 211 -14.22 0.65 11.49
CA GLU A 211 -15.10 -0.53 11.64
C GLU A 211 -14.36 -1.82 11.28
N ARG A 212 -13.46 -1.75 10.28
CA ARG A 212 -12.65 -2.89 9.87
C ARG A 212 -11.69 -3.32 10.97
N ILE A 213 -10.99 -2.37 11.59
CA ILE A 213 -10.10 -2.63 12.72
C ILE A 213 -10.87 -3.23 13.90
N GLU A 214 -12.02 -2.64 14.26
CA GLU A 214 -12.87 -3.19 15.33
C GLU A 214 -13.31 -4.63 15.02
N SER A 215 -13.65 -4.93 13.76
CA SER A 215 -13.96 -6.30 13.35
C SER A 215 -12.78 -7.25 13.50
N ARG A 216 -11.56 -6.82 13.16
CA ARG A 216 -10.36 -7.64 13.33
C ARG A 216 -10.06 -7.90 14.80
N LEU A 217 -10.18 -6.89 15.66
CA LEU A 217 -10.01 -7.03 17.11
C LEU A 217 -11.00 -8.04 17.70
N ARG A 218 -12.28 -7.95 17.33
CA ARG A 218 -13.31 -8.92 17.76
C ARG A 218 -12.98 -10.36 17.37
N GLU A 219 -12.39 -10.58 16.19
CA GLU A 219 -11.94 -11.91 15.76
C GLU A 219 -10.76 -12.43 16.58
N LEU A 220 -9.93 -11.54 17.10
CA LEU A 220 -8.86 -11.85 18.06
C LEU A 220 -9.37 -12.01 19.50
N GLY A 221 -10.66 -11.75 19.75
CA GLY A 221 -11.29 -11.86 21.06
C GLY A 221 -11.06 -10.67 21.99
N VAL A 222 -10.69 -9.50 21.42
CA VAL A 222 -10.43 -8.24 22.15
C VAL A 222 -11.24 -7.07 21.60
#